data_AF-A0A0K8Q649-F1
#
_entry.id   AF-A0A0K8Q649-F1
#
_cell.length_a   1.000
_cell.length_b   1.000
_cell.length_c   1.000
_cell.angle_alpha   90.00
_cell.angle_beta   90.00
_cell.angle_gamma   90.00
#
_symmetry.space_group_name_H-M   'P 1'
#
loop_
_entity.id
_entity.type
_entity.pdbx_description
1 polymer ?
#
loop_
_entity_poly.entity_id
_entity_poly.type
_entity_poly.pdbx_seq_one_letter_code
_entity_poly.pdbx_strand_id
1 'polypeptide(L)'
;PKGWTGPRTVDGQQVEGTWRSHQVPLSEVRTNPGHLTQLEAWLESYRPAELFDEQGRLRTAVAANAPSGDLRMSATPHANGGVLLRDLKLPEYNNYAVQVARPAWSGSAPWSRCSWLRDLIGLNPETFRLFGPDETASNRLQNVYEVTDKVWQYRIDDVDEHLARAGRVMEVLSEHLCQGWLEGYLLTGRHGVFNCYEAFIHIVDSMFNQHAKWLKVHRELPWRQPVASLNYLLSSHVWQQDHNGFSHQDPGFIDHAVNKKAEVIRVYLPPDANTLLSVMEHCLASRDYVNIVVSGKQPSPTWLGPADAAHHCQRGLGIWEFAGSEVPGEEPMWSLPVPGMCPRWKPWPRRSCSKRALPG
;
A
#
# COMPACT_ATOMS: atom_id res chain seq x y z
N PRO A 1 -33.74 0.10 -17.16
CA PRO A 1 -34.30 0.25 -15.79
C PRO A 1 -33.57 -0.70 -14.83
N LYS A 2 -33.53 -0.47 -13.50
CA LYS A 2 -32.93 -1.46 -12.58
C LYS A 2 -33.71 -2.78 -12.66
N GLY A 3 -33.03 -3.93 -12.76
CA GLY A 3 -33.70 -5.21 -13.00
C GLY A 3 -34.27 -5.36 -14.42
N TRP A 4 -33.66 -4.68 -15.41
CA TRP A 4 -34.14 -4.67 -16.79
C TRP A 4 -34.33 -6.09 -17.34
N THR A 5 -35.44 -6.30 -18.05
CA THR A 5 -35.86 -7.59 -18.67
C THR A 5 -36.28 -8.67 -17.68
N GLY A 6 -36.20 -8.38 -16.37
CA GLY A 6 -36.70 -9.22 -15.31
C GLY A 6 -38.22 -9.15 -15.12
N PRO A 7 -38.74 -9.82 -14.08
CA PRO A 7 -40.16 -9.73 -13.72
C PRO A 7 -40.58 -8.28 -13.46
N ARG A 8 -41.61 -7.83 -14.17
CA ARG A 8 -42.13 -6.46 -14.02
C ARG A 8 -42.85 -6.26 -12.69
N THR A 9 -43.67 -7.23 -12.32
CA THR A 9 -44.49 -7.24 -11.11
C THR A 9 -44.39 -8.61 -10.46
N VAL A 10 -44.19 -8.65 -9.15
CA VAL A 10 -44.22 -9.87 -8.33
C VAL A 10 -45.16 -9.59 -7.17
N ASP A 11 -46.13 -10.49 -6.92
CA ASP A 11 -47.14 -10.37 -5.86
C ASP A 11 -47.87 -9.01 -5.85
N GLY A 12 -48.21 -8.51 -7.04
CA GLY A 12 -48.89 -7.21 -7.22
C GLY A 12 -48.01 -5.98 -7.03
N GLN A 13 -46.72 -6.15 -6.70
CA GLN A 13 -45.77 -5.06 -6.50
C GLN A 13 -44.85 -4.90 -7.70
N GLN A 14 -44.59 -3.66 -8.14
CA GLN A 14 -43.63 -3.39 -9.20
C GLN A 14 -42.20 -3.76 -8.74
N VAL A 15 -41.48 -4.50 -9.57
CA VAL A 15 -40.10 -4.98 -9.35
C VAL A 15 -39.13 -4.35 -10.35
N GLU A 16 -39.34 -4.53 -11.66
CA GLU A 16 -38.53 -3.85 -12.69
C GLU A 16 -38.62 -2.33 -12.52
N GLY A 17 -37.46 -1.68 -12.58
CA GLY A 17 -37.33 -0.24 -12.35
C GLY A 17 -37.28 0.16 -10.87
N THR A 18 -37.30 -0.78 -9.92
CA THR A 18 -37.34 -0.47 -8.49
C THR A 18 -36.20 -1.11 -7.71
N TRP A 19 -36.04 -0.71 -6.44
CA TRP A 19 -35.08 -1.29 -5.50
C TRP A 19 -35.34 -2.78 -5.19
N ARG A 20 -36.56 -3.29 -5.39
CA ARG A 20 -36.91 -4.70 -5.15
C ARG A 20 -36.15 -5.67 -6.05
N SER A 21 -35.72 -5.20 -7.22
CA SER A 21 -34.89 -5.97 -8.16
C SER A 21 -33.42 -6.10 -7.73
N HIS A 22 -33.01 -5.55 -6.58
CA HIS A 22 -31.59 -5.47 -6.20
C HIS A 22 -30.95 -6.81 -5.87
N GLN A 23 -31.66 -7.68 -5.16
CA GLN A 23 -31.13 -8.97 -4.70
C GLN A 23 -31.80 -10.11 -5.47
N VAL A 24 -32.81 -10.76 -4.91
CA VAL A 24 -33.55 -11.85 -5.56
C VAL A 24 -35.00 -11.41 -5.77
N PRO A 25 -35.44 -11.10 -7.00
CA PRO A 25 -36.79 -10.62 -7.26
C PRO A 25 -37.88 -11.68 -7.05
N LEU A 26 -37.53 -12.97 -7.08
CA LEU A 26 -38.40 -14.13 -6.84
C LEU A 26 -37.78 -14.98 -5.72
N SER A 27 -38.00 -14.63 -4.45
CA SER A 27 -37.31 -15.27 -3.31
C SER A 27 -37.85 -16.66 -2.95
N GLU A 28 -39.06 -17.00 -3.39
CA GLU A 28 -39.77 -18.21 -2.95
C GLU A 28 -39.94 -19.25 -4.05
N VAL A 29 -39.10 -19.25 -5.08
CA VAL A 29 -39.22 -20.18 -6.24
C VAL A 29 -39.24 -21.66 -5.87
N ARG A 30 -38.75 -22.04 -4.69
CA ARG A 30 -38.76 -23.43 -4.19
C ARG A 30 -40.07 -23.83 -3.50
N THR A 31 -40.81 -22.86 -2.98
CA THR A 31 -41.97 -23.08 -2.09
C THR A 31 -43.25 -22.46 -2.62
N ASN A 32 -43.17 -21.54 -3.59
CA ASN A 32 -44.28 -20.85 -4.20
C ASN A 32 -44.36 -21.21 -5.70
N PRO A 33 -45.32 -22.04 -6.11
CA PRO A 33 -45.49 -22.43 -7.52
C PRO A 33 -45.68 -21.25 -8.47
N GLY A 34 -46.33 -20.16 -8.03
CA GLY A 34 -46.51 -18.97 -8.86
C GLY A 34 -45.21 -18.22 -9.14
N HIS A 35 -44.29 -18.20 -8.16
CA HIS A 35 -42.94 -17.67 -8.37
C HIS A 35 -42.12 -18.57 -9.29
N LEU A 36 -42.28 -19.89 -9.18
CA LEU A 36 -41.61 -20.85 -10.08
C LEU A 36 -42.05 -20.64 -11.55
N THR A 37 -43.35 -20.49 -11.80
CA THR A 37 -43.87 -20.20 -13.15
C THR A 37 -43.35 -18.86 -13.68
N GLN A 38 -43.24 -17.83 -12.84
CA GLN A 38 -42.64 -16.56 -13.25
C GLN A 38 -41.15 -16.68 -13.57
N LEU A 39 -40.41 -17.51 -12.83
CA LEU A 39 -39.00 -17.79 -13.12
C LEU A 39 -38.85 -18.49 -14.48
N GLU A 40 -39.68 -19.51 -14.74
CA GLU A 40 -39.70 -20.23 -16.02
C GLU A 40 -39.99 -19.28 -17.18
N ALA A 41 -41.09 -18.51 -17.12
CA ALA A 41 -41.45 -17.54 -18.14
C ALA A 41 -40.35 -16.48 -18.37
N TRP A 42 -39.69 -16.04 -17.30
CA TRP A 42 -38.58 -15.09 -17.40
C TRP A 42 -37.38 -15.71 -18.12
N LEU A 43 -36.95 -16.92 -17.77
CA LEU A 43 -35.84 -17.61 -18.42
C LEU A 43 -36.14 -17.92 -19.89
N GLU A 44 -37.37 -18.38 -20.20
CA GLU A 44 -37.82 -18.66 -21.56
C GLU A 44 -37.90 -17.41 -22.44
N SER A 45 -38.15 -16.24 -21.86
CA SER A 45 -38.24 -14.97 -22.60
C SER A 45 -36.94 -14.62 -23.35
N TYR A 46 -35.79 -15.13 -22.90
CA TYR A 46 -34.50 -14.98 -23.58
C TYR A 46 -34.29 -15.96 -24.74
N ARG A 47 -35.26 -16.85 -25.00
CA ARG A 47 -35.27 -17.84 -26.09
C ARG A 47 -33.96 -18.67 -26.12
N PRO A 48 -33.65 -19.42 -25.04
CA PRO A 48 -32.38 -20.14 -24.92
C PRO A 48 -32.10 -21.11 -26.08
N ALA A 49 -33.13 -21.67 -26.71
CA ALA A 49 -33.00 -22.53 -27.88
C ALA A 49 -32.37 -21.83 -29.11
N GLU A 50 -32.50 -20.50 -29.22
CA GLU A 50 -31.86 -19.68 -30.26
C GLU A 50 -30.41 -19.30 -29.90
N LEU A 51 -30.00 -19.46 -28.63
CA LEU A 51 -28.69 -19.04 -28.12
C LEU A 51 -27.72 -20.22 -27.97
N PHE A 52 -28.24 -21.38 -27.59
CA PHE A 52 -27.47 -22.60 -27.34
C PHE A 52 -27.87 -23.71 -28.32
N ASP A 53 -26.93 -24.60 -28.62
CA ASP A 53 -27.21 -25.85 -29.34
C ASP A 53 -27.72 -26.96 -28.40
N GLU A 54 -28.06 -28.11 -28.97
CA GLU A 54 -28.58 -29.27 -28.23
C GLU A 54 -27.57 -29.87 -27.23
N GLN A 55 -26.29 -29.52 -27.34
CA GLN A 55 -25.23 -29.94 -26.42
C GLN A 55 -24.93 -28.87 -25.35
N GLY A 56 -25.70 -27.79 -25.31
CA GLY A 56 -25.54 -26.67 -24.36
C GLY A 56 -24.38 -25.73 -24.70
N ARG A 57 -23.85 -25.77 -25.93
CA ARG A 57 -22.78 -24.85 -26.35
C ARG A 57 -23.39 -23.58 -26.92
N LEU A 58 -22.70 -22.45 -26.73
CA LEU A 58 -23.10 -21.19 -27.34
C LEU A 58 -23.01 -21.31 -28.86
N ARG A 59 -24.08 -20.93 -29.57
CA ARG A 59 -24.08 -20.96 -31.04
C ARG A 59 -23.04 -20.00 -31.62
N THR A 60 -22.41 -20.39 -32.74
CA THR A 60 -21.31 -19.65 -33.36
C THR A 60 -21.64 -18.18 -33.66
N ALA A 61 -22.85 -17.91 -34.18
CA ALA A 61 -23.29 -16.54 -34.48
C ALA A 61 -23.36 -15.64 -33.22
N VAL A 62 -23.64 -16.22 -32.06
CA VAL A 62 -23.64 -15.50 -30.78
C VAL A 62 -22.21 -15.36 -30.26
N ALA A 63 -21.42 -16.44 -30.30
CA ALA A 63 -20.03 -16.45 -29.84
C ALA A 63 -19.12 -15.47 -30.60
N ALA A 64 -19.38 -15.26 -31.90
CA ALA A 64 -18.62 -14.35 -32.75
C ALA A 64 -18.70 -12.87 -32.34
N ASN A 65 -19.65 -12.49 -31.46
CA ASN A 65 -19.73 -11.13 -30.93
C ASN A 65 -18.65 -10.82 -29.88
N ALA A 66 -17.98 -11.83 -29.33
CA ALA A 66 -16.89 -11.62 -28.38
C ALA A 66 -15.54 -11.42 -29.11
N PRO A 67 -14.68 -10.48 -28.66
CA PRO A 67 -13.32 -10.37 -29.17
C PRO A 67 -12.52 -11.67 -28.99
N SER A 68 -11.46 -11.85 -29.79
CA SER A 68 -10.53 -12.98 -29.66
C SER A 68 -9.31 -12.64 -28.81
N GLY A 69 -8.61 -13.66 -28.30
CA GLY A 69 -7.32 -13.50 -27.63
C GLY A 69 -7.35 -12.54 -26.44
N ASP A 70 -6.36 -11.66 -26.37
CA ASP A 70 -6.14 -10.73 -25.25
C ASP A 70 -6.95 -9.44 -25.37
N LEU A 71 -7.75 -9.29 -26.43
CA LEU A 71 -8.72 -8.21 -26.57
C LEU A 71 -9.99 -8.47 -25.74
N ARG A 72 -10.17 -9.70 -25.24
CA ARG A 72 -11.24 -10.00 -24.28
C ARG A 72 -10.93 -9.32 -22.95
N MET A 73 -11.92 -8.65 -22.37
CA MET A 73 -11.77 -8.02 -21.05
C MET A 73 -11.33 -9.02 -19.95
N SER A 74 -11.68 -10.31 -20.08
CA SER A 74 -11.28 -11.37 -19.15
C SER A 74 -9.87 -11.92 -19.38
N ALA A 75 -9.27 -11.67 -20.56
CA ALA A 75 -7.97 -12.22 -20.94
C ALA A 75 -6.89 -11.15 -21.15
N THR A 76 -7.25 -9.86 -21.18
CA THR A 76 -6.27 -8.78 -21.30
C THR A 76 -5.19 -8.88 -20.21
N PRO A 77 -3.90 -8.72 -20.54
CA PRO A 77 -2.82 -8.85 -19.56
C PRO A 77 -2.91 -7.79 -18.45
N HIS A 78 -3.57 -6.66 -18.69
CA HIS A 78 -3.82 -5.64 -17.67
C HIS A 78 -4.76 -6.12 -16.56
N ALA A 79 -5.63 -7.10 -16.83
CA ALA A 79 -6.47 -7.72 -15.80
C ALA A 79 -5.69 -8.75 -14.96
N ASN A 80 -4.53 -9.21 -15.44
CA ASN A 80 -3.57 -10.07 -14.74
C ASN A 80 -2.18 -9.42 -14.72
N GLY A 81 -2.11 -8.20 -14.17
CA GLY A 81 -0.96 -7.29 -14.34
C GLY A 81 0.39 -7.84 -13.87
N GLY A 82 0.43 -8.88 -13.03
CA GLY A 82 1.67 -9.57 -12.71
C GLY A 82 2.41 -10.12 -13.94
N VAL A 83 1.71 -10.45 -15.02
CA VAL A 83 2.31 -10.83 -16.32
C VAL A 83 3.11 -9.69 -16.95
N LEU A 84 2.72 -8.44 -16.66
CA LEU A 84 3.38 -7.23 -17.18
C LEU A 84 4.46 -6.69 -16.24
N LEU A 85 4.52 -7.21 -15.02
CA LEU A 85 5.41 -6.72 -13.97
C LEU A 85 6.86 -6.99 -14.33
N ARG A 86 7.69 -5.95 -14.18
CA ARG A 86 9.16 -6.04 -14.32
C ARG A 86 9.80 -5.55 -13.04
N ASP A 87 10.89 -6.18 -12.64
CA ASP A 87 11.63 -5.76 -11.45
C ASP A 87 12.17 -4.34 -11.62
N LEU A 88 12.14 -3.57 -10.53
CA LEU A 88 12.71 -2.23 -10.49
C LEU A 88 14.23 -2.30 -10.57
N LYS A 89 14.84 -1.36 -11.29
CA LYS A 89 16.26 -1.05 -11.17
C LYS A 89 16.46 -0.22 -9.90
N LEU A 90 16.89 -0.87 -8.82
CA LEU A 90 17.10 -0.21 -7.52
C LEU A 90 18.46 0.48 -7.49
N PRO A 91 18.55 1.74 -7.01
CA PRO A 91 19.84 2.36 -6.75
C PRO A 91 20.60 1.65 -5.62
N GLU A 92 21.92 1.52 -5.78
CA GLU A 92 22.80 0.84 -4.82
C GLU A 92 22.72 1.43 -3.41
N TYR A 93 22.32 0.61 -2.43
CA TYR A 93 22.14 0.97 -1.02
C TYR A 93 23.32 1.78 -0.44
N ASN A 94 24.54 1.29 -0.64
CA ASN A 94 25.75 1.87 -0.03
C ASN A 94 26.06 3.30 -0.51
N ASN A 95 25.53 3.74 -1.65
CA ASN A 95 25.75 5.08 -2.17
C ASN A 95 24.97 6.15 -1.39
N TYR A 96 23.93 5.76 -0.66
CA TYR A 96 23.04 6.66 0.09
C TYR A 96 23.09 6.41 1.59
N ALA A 97 23.64 5.28 2.02
CA ALA A 97 23.77 4.93 3.42
C ALA A 97 24.67 5.93 4.18
N VAL A 98 24.24 6.30 5.37
CA VAL A 98 24.95 7.18 6.29
C VAL A 98 26.08 6.41 6.95
N GLN A 99 27.31 6.91 6.81
CA GLN A 99 28.45 6.37 7.54
C GLN A 99 28.35 6.76 9.02
N VAL A 100 28.33 5.76 9.91
CA VAL A 100 28.18 5.95 11.36
C VAL A 100 29.49 5.53 12.04
N ALA A 101 30.32 6.52 12.42
CA ALA A 101 31.56 6.26 13.15
C ALA A 101 31.31 5.84 14.61
N ARG A 102 30.24 6.38 15.23
CA ARG A 102 29.76 6.04 16.57
C ARG A 102 28.23 6.15 16.59
N PRO A 103 27.50 5.22 17.23
CA PRO A 103 26.04 5.30 17.32
C PRO A 103 25.56 6.65 17.86
N ALA A 104 24.49 7.19 17.27
CA ALA A 104 23.87 8.46 17.62
C ALA A 104 24.71 9.74 17.39
N TRP A 105 25.93 9.61 16.86
CA TRP A 105 26.86 10.73 16.76
C TRP A 105 26.52 11.70 15.62
N SER A 106 25.95 11.18 14.53
CA SER A 106 25.46 11.97 13.40
C SER A 106 23.94 11.93 13.35
N GLY A 107 23.31 13.09 13.16
CA GLY A 107 21.86 13.21 12.93
C GLY A 107 21.55 13.58 11.49
N SER A 108 20.48 13.01 10.94
CA SER A 108 19.85 13.51 9.71
C SER A 108 18.38 13.23 9.67
N ALA A 109 17.65 14.04 8.91
CA ALA A 109 16.30 13.66 8.57
C ALA A 109 16.38 12.42 7.65
N PRO A 110 15.64 11.34 7.97
CA PRO A 110 15.76 10.05 7.27
C PRO A 110 15.60 10.14 5.76
N TRP A 111 14.73 11.06 5.31
CA TRP A 111 14.45 11.29 3.89
C TRP A 111 15.24 12.44 3.27
N SER A 112 15.59 13.48 4.04
CA SER A 112 16.16 14.71 3.47
C SER A 112 17.58 14.54 2.90
N ARG A 113 18.26 13.43 3.22
CA ARG A 113 19.55 13.06 2.63
C ARG A 113 19.45 12.02 1.52
N CYS A 114 18.29 11.39 1.34
CA CYS A 114 18.14 10.26 0.44
C CYS A 114 17.52 10.71 -0.88
N SER A 115 18.38 11.22 -1.77
CA SER A 115 18.10 11.26 -3.20
C SER A 115 17.93 9.86 -3.84
N TRP A 116 17.85 8.81 -3.03
CA TRP A 116 17.59 7.44 -3.46
C TRP A 116 16.25 7.33 -4.19
N LEU A 117 15.18 7.94 -3.68
CA LEU A 117 13.87 7.90 -4.35
C LEU A 117 13.88 8.67 -5.68
N ARG A 118 14.65 9.78 -5.75
CA ARG A 118 14.91 10.51 -6.99
C ARG A 118 15.58 9.58 -8.00
N ASP A 119 16.67 8.93 -7.63
CA ASP A 119 17.42 8.07 -8.55
C ASP A 119 16.65 6.80 -8.91
N LEU A 120 15.82 6.27 -8.00
CA LEU A 120 14.87 5.19 -8.29
C LEU A 120 13.89 5.60 -9.39
N ILE A 121 13.30 6.79 -9.31
CA ILE A 121 12.41 7.33 -10.34
C ILE A 121 13.16 7.47 -11.67
N GLY A 122 14.38 8.03 -11.64
CA GLY A 122 15.22 8.20 -12.82
C GLY A 122 15.58 6.89 -13.52
N LEU A 123 15.82 5.82 -12.76
CA LEU A 123 16.11 4.48 -13.29
C LEU A 123 14.87 3.75 -13.83
N ASN A 124 13.67 4.14 -13.38
CA ASN A 124 12.41 3.46 -13.67
C ASN A 124 11.34 4.43 -14.18
N PRO A 125 11.62 5.19 -15.27
CA PRO A 125 10.75 6.27 -15.69
C PRO A 125 9.35 5.75 -16.01
N GLU A 126 9.19 4.60 -16.64
CA GLU A 126 7.87 4.14 -17.09
C GLU A 126 7.06 3.35 -16.06
N THR A 127 7.75 2.77 -15.07
CA THR A 127 7.21 1.70 -14.21
C THR A 127 7.08 2.08 -12.74
N PHE A 128 7.56 3.25 -12.32
CA PHE A 128 7.44 3.73 -10.94
C PHE A 128 6.68 5.06 -10.84
N ARG A 129 5.85 5.22 -9.80
CA ARG A 129 5.22 6.50 -9.43
C ARG A 129 5.20 6.73 -7.92
N LEU A 130 5.28 8.00 -7.55
CA LEU A 130 5.06 8.48 -6.19
C LEU A 130 3.68 9.17 -6.11
N PHE A 131 2.93 8.85 -5.07
CA PHE A 131 1.61 9.42 -4.81
C PHE A 131 1.61 10.08 -3.43
N GLY A 132 1.05 11.27 -3.32
CA GLY A 132 0.93 11.97 -2.04
C GLY A 132 -0.23 12.96 -2.03
N PRO A 133 -0.93 13.15 -0.90
CA PRO A 133 -2.10 14.00 -0.87
C PRO A 133 -1.71 15.47 -0.63
N ASP A 134 -0.93 16.05 -1.56
CA ASP A 134 -0.31 17.39 -1.40
C ASP A 134 0.73 17.46 -0.26
N GLU A 135 1.42 16.34 -0.02
CA GLU A 135 2.32 16.19 1.13
C GLU A 135 3.73 15.75 0.75
N THR A 136 4.04 15.51 -0.52
CA THR A 136 5.34 14.98 -0.95
C THR A 136 6.49 15.87 -0.46
N ALA A 137 6.39 17.18 -0.67
CA ALA A 137 7.39 18.13 -0.15
C ALA A 137 7.35 18.24 1.38
N SER A 138 6.16 18.23 1.99
CA SER A 138 6.02 18.31 3.46
C SER A 138 6.64 17.11 4.18
N ASN A 139 6.57 15.92 3.56
CA ASN A 139 7.20 14.68 4.02
C ASN A 139 8.68 14.59 3.64
N ARG A 140 9.29 15.68 3.15
CA ARG A 140 10.72 15.82 2.82
C ARG A 140 11.16 14.96 1.62
N LEU A 141 10.27 14.70 0.67
CA LEU A 141 10.55 13.91 -0.55
C LEU A 141 10.77 14.79 -1.79
N GLN A 142 10.86 16.11 -1.67
CA GLN A 142 10.94 17.05 -2.80
C GLN A 142 12.15 16.85 -3.73
N ASN A 143 13.21 16.15 -3.32
CA ASN A 143 14.38 15.88 -4.19
C ASN A 143 13.98 15.07 -5.43
N VAL A 144 12.83 14.37 -5.42
CA VAL A 144 12.30 13.71 -6.62
C VAL A 144 12.03 14.70 -7.75
N TYR A 145 11.77 15.97 -7.44
CA TYR A 145 11.48 17.02 -8.42
C TYR A 145 12.69 17.42 -9.27
N GLU A 146 13.89 16.97 -8.90
CA GLU A 146 15.10 17.18 -9.70
C GLU A 146 15.11 16.33 -10.99
N VAL A 147 14.32 15.24 -11.05
CA VAL A 147 14.28 14.32 -12.20
C VAL A 147 12.88 14.14 -12.78
N THR A 148 11.87 14.75 -12.18
CA THR A 148 10.48 14.68 -12.64
C THR A 148 9.64 15.82 -12.10
N ASP A 149 8.38 15.89 -12.52
CA ASP A 149 7.40 16.87 -12.05
C ASP A 149 6.18 16.18 -11.43
N LYS A 150 5.37 17.00 -10.75
CA LYS A 150 3.99 16.67 -10.39
C LYS A 150 3.12 16.76 -11.64
N VAL A 151 2.37 15.71 -11.93
CA VAL A 151 1.48 15.67 -13.08
C VAL A 151 0.30 16.61 -12.85
N TRP A 152 0.14 17.60 -13.72
CA TRP A 152 -0.94 18.57 -13.66
C TRP A 152 -1.53 18.80 -15.05
N GLN A 153 -2.85 18.71 -15.18
CA GLN A 153 -3.56 18.89 -16.46
C GLN A 153 -4.32 20.23 -16.56
N TYR A 154 -4.43 20.98 -15.46
CA TYR A 154 -5.11 22.27 -15.47
C TYR A 154 -4.17 23.44 -15.79
N ARG A 155 -4.63 24.69 -15.69
CA ARG A 155 -3.78 25.87 -15.89
C ARG A 155 -2.53 25.81 -14.99
N ILE A 156 -1.36 26.16 -15.55
CA ILE A 156 -0.09 26.34 -14.83
C ILE A 156 0.24 27.82 -14.95
N ASP A 157 0.46 28.48 -13.82
CA ASP A 157 0.83 29.89 -13.71
C ASP A 157 2.31 30.04 -13.32
N ASP A 158 2.88 31.24 -13.50
CA ASP A 158 4.31 31.50 -13.28
C ASP A 158 4.79 31.26 -11.83
N VAL A 159 3.86 31.22 -10.87
CA VAL A 159 4.14 30.95 -9.45
C VAL A 159 4.17 29.46 -9.13
N ASP A 160 3.71 28.59 -10.03
CA ASP A 160 3.62 27.16 -9.80
C ASP A 160 4.99 26.50 -9.99
N GLU A 161 5.41 25.72 -8.99
CA GLU A 161 6.70 25.02 -9.01
C GLU A 161 6.52 23.52 -9.30
N HIS A 162 7.38 23.00 -10.19
CA HIS A 162 7.49 21.57 -10.50
C HIS A 162 6.16 20.94 -10.95
N LEU A 163 5.33 21.69 -11.68
CA LEU A 163 4.12 21.19 -12.34
C LEU A 163 4.37 21.01 -13.83
N ALA A 164 4.00 19.85 -14.38
CA ALA A 164 4.07 19.60 -15.81
C ALA A 164 2.96 18.65 -16.29
N ARG A 165 2.75 18.62 -17.62
CA ARG A 165 1.77 17.72 -18.26
C ARG A 165 2.12 16.25 -18.16
N ALA A 166 3.39 15.94 -17.90
CA ALA A 166 3.91 14.60 -17.70
C ALA A 166 4.91 14.63 -16.55
N GLY A 167 4.95 13.55 -15.77
CA GLY A 167 5.73 13.47 -14.54
C GLY A 167 5.48 12.15 -13.83
N ARG A 168 6.23 11.88 -12.76
CA ARG A 168 6.15 10.63 -11.97
C ARG A 168 5.66 10.84 -10.55
N VAL A 169 5.38 12.08 -10.16
CA VAL A 169 4.67 12.40 -8.92
C VAL A 169 3.21 12.74 -9.23
N MET A 170 2.30 12.17 -8.45
CA MET A 170 0.86 12.38 -8.55
C MET A 170 0.35 12.94 -7.22
N GLU A 171 -0.13 14.18 -7.24
CA GLU A 171 -0.69 14.81 -6.04
C GLU A 171 -2.09 15.36 -6.27
N VAL A 172 -2.94 15.15 -5.27
CA VAL A 172 -4.26 15.73 -5.11
C VAL A 172 -4.60 15.61 -3.64
N LEU A 173 -5.23 16.60 -3.02
CA LEU A 173 -5.60 16.56 -1.60
C LEU A 173 -6.75 15.56 -1.34
N SER A 174 -6.48 14.26 -1.51
CA SER A 174 -7.40 13.15 -1.31
C SER A 174 -6.62 11.84 -1.22
N GLU A 175 -6.57 11.28 -0.01
CA GLU A 175 -5.98 9.97 0.27
C GLU A 175 -6.66 8.87 -0.53
N HIS A 176 -7.99 8.97 -0.72
CA HIS A 176 -8.78 8.05 -1.54
C HIS A 176 -8.30 8.01 -2.98
N LEU A 177 -8.05 9.16 -3.61
CA LEU A 177 -7.55 9.22 -4.99
C LEU A 177 -6.11 8.71 -5.07
N CYS A 178 -5.24 9.14 -4.16
CA CYS A 178 -3.84 8.69 -4.13
C CYS A 178 -3.73 7.16 -3.98
N GLN A 179 -4.45 6.57 -3.01
CA GLN A 179 -4.47 5.12 -2.84
C GLN A 179 -5.14 4.42 -4.02
N GLY A 180 -6.30 4.91 -4.49
CA GLY A 180 -7.01 4.29 -5.61
C GLY A 180 -6.19 4.28 -6.90
N TRP A 181 -5.48 5.38 -7.19
CA TRP A 181 -4.54 5.41 -8.30
C TRP A 181 -3.39 4.45 -8.11
N LEU A 182 -2.79 4.38 -6.92
CA LEU A 182 -1.70 3.44 -6.65
C LEU A 182 -2.18 1.99 -6.79
N GLU A 183 -3.31 1.60 -6.20
CA GLU A 183 -3.85 0.24 -6.34
C GLU A 183 -4.06 -0.14 -7.81
N GLY A 184 -4.70 0.73 -8.61
CA GLY A 184 -4.85 0.51 -10.04
C GLY A 184 -3.52 0.40 -10.79
N TYR A 185 -2.53 1.21 -10.39
CA TYR A 185 -1.17 1.20 -10.95
C TYR A 185 -0.44 -0.12 -10.70
N LEU A 186 -0.54 -0.65 -9.46
CA LEU A 186 0.07 -1.91 -9.05
C LEU A 186 -0.62 -3.10 -9.72
N LEU A 187 -1.96 -3.13 -9.68
CA LEU A 187 -2.77 -4.22 -10.24
C LEU A 187 -2.62 -4.37 -11.77
N THR A 188 -2.13 -3.33 -12.43
CA THR A 188 -1.81 -3.33 -13.87
C THR A 188 -0.32 -3.54 -14.19
N GLY A 189 0.48 -3.96 -13.19
CA GLY A 189 1.85 -4.46 -13.40
C GLY A 189 2.97 -3.42 -13.22
N ARG A 190 2.75 -2.36 -12.44
CA ARG A 190 3.77 -1.34 -12.15
C ARG A 190 4.04 -1.22 -10.65
N HIS A 191 4.87 -0.26 -10.25
CA HIS A 191 5.33 -0.06 -8.86
C HIS A 191 5.04 1.35 -8.36
N GLY A 192 4.93 1.51 -7.05
CA GLY A 192 4.85 2.85 -6.48
C GLY A 192 4.85 2.88 -4.96
N VAL A 193 4.82 4.10 -4.44
CA VAL A 193 4.76 4.43 -3.02
C VAL A 193 3.67 5.48 -2.82
N PHE A 194 2.88 5.32 -1.75
CA PHE A 194 1.95 6.33 -1.27
C PHE A 194 2.48 6.93 0.03
N ASN A 195 2.88 8.21 0.00
CA ASN A 195 3.29 8.93 1.19
C ASN A 195 2.12 9.71 1.79
N CYS A 196 1.94 9.62 3.09
CA CYS A 196 0.86 10.28 3.80
C CYS A 196 1.30 10.65 5.22
N TYR A 197 0.67 11.66 5.81
CA TYR A 197 0.71 11.87 7.25
C TYR A 197 0.09 10.68 7.98
N GLU A 198 0.74 10.25 9.06
CA GLU A 198 0.31 9.06 9.82
C GLU A 198 -1.16 9.14 10.26
N ALA A 199 -1.60 10.27 10.81
CA ALA A 199 -2.97 10.39 11.33
C ALA A 199 -4.05 10.35 10.26
N PHE A 200 -3.74 10.74 9.01
CA PHE A 200 -4.72 10.84 7.94
C PHE A 200 -4.83 9.57 7.11
N ILE A 201 -3.92 8.62 7.28
CA ILE A 201 -4.05 7.33 6.60
C ILE A 201 -5.33 6.59 6.97
N HIS A 202 -5.93 6.89 8.13
CA HIS A 202 -7.23 6.36 8.54
C HIS A 202 -8.36 6.67 7.58
N ILE A 203 -8.24 7.73 6.78
CA ILE A 203 -9.22 8.08 5.73
C ILE A 203 -9.40 6.93 4.74
N VAL A 204 -8.36 6.10 4.54
CA VAL A 204 -8.36 4.98 3.58
C VAL A 204 -8.37 3.59 4.25
N ASP A 205 -8.68 3.49 5.54
CA ASP A 205 -8.80 2.22 6.27
C ASP A 205 -9.65 1.18 5.52
N SER A 206 -10.78 1.63 4.97
CA SER A 206 -11.68 0.75 4.24
C SER A 206 -11.10 0.28 2.90
N MET A 207 -10.34 1.13 2.20
CA MET A 207 -9.67 0.76 0.95
C MET A 207 -8.55 -0.24 1.22
N PHE A 208 -7.72 0.01 2.24
CA PHE A 208 -6.73 -0.93 2.75
C PHE A 208 -7.36 -2.31 3.01
N ASN A 209 -8.52 -2.35 3.68
CA ASN A 209 -9.23 -3.60 3.96
C ASN A 209 -9.64 -4.35 2.70
N GLN A 210 -10.10 -3.66 1.65
CA GLN A 210 -10.48 -4.31 0.40
C GLN A 210 -9.26 -4.83 -0.35
N HIS A 211 -8.17 -4.06 -0.40
CA HIS A 211 -6.93 -4.50 -1.02
C HIS A 211 -6.32 -5.72 -0.31
N ALA A 212 -6.32 -5.72 1.02
CA ALA A 212 -5.85 -6.87 1.81
C ALA A 212 -6.71 -8.14 1.58
N LYS A 213 -8.05 -7.98 1.46
CA LYS A 213 -8.95 -9.09 1.10
C LYS A 213 -8.68 -9.60 -0.32
N TRP A 214 -8.44 -8.69 -1.26
CA TRP A 214 -8.08 -9.04 -2.63
C TRP A 214 -6.78 -9.85 -2.68
N LEU A 215 -5.71 -9.39 -2.02
CA LEU A 215 -4.44 -10.10 -1.94
C LEU A 215 -4.57 -11.48 -1.28
N LYS A 216 -5.39 -11.59 -0.24
CA LYS A 216 -5.67 -12.89 0.41
C LYS A 216 -6.21 -13.91 -0.60
N VAL A 217 -7.24 -13.56 -1.36
CA VAL A 217 -7.85 -14.47 -2.35
C VAL A 217 -6.92 -14.66 -3.56
N HIS A 218 -6.26 -13.59 -4.02
CA HIS A 218 -5.33 -13.62 -5.14
C HIS A 218 -4.27 -14.71 -4.99
N ARG A 219 -3.67 -14.84 -3.80
CA ARG A 219 -2.59 -15.80 -3.54
C ARG A 219 -3.03 -17.26 -3.61
N GLU A 220 -4.34 -17.52 -3.51
CA GLU A 220 -4.92 -18.86 -3.65
C GLU A 220 -5.23 -19.22 -5.12
N LEU A 221 -5.11 -18.26 -6.05
CA LEU A 221 -5.43 -18.42 -7.47
C LEU A 221 -4.15 -18.66 -8.31
N PRO A 222 -3.83 -19.92 -8.69
CA PRO A 222 -2.54 -20.24 -9.32
C PRO A 222 -2.32 -19.61 -10.71
N TRP A 223 -3.38 -19.20 -11.39
CA TRP A 223 -3.31 -18.57 -12.71
C TRP A 223 -3.02 -17.07 -12.64
N ARG A 224 -3.25 -16.43 -11.48
CA ARG A 224 -3.04 -14.99 -11.31
C ARG A 224 -1.59 -14.75 -10.89
N GLN A 225 -0.87 -13.94 -11.65
CA GLN A 225 0.54 -13.67 -11.40
C GLN A 225 0.70 -12.64 -10.26
N PRO A 226 1.74 -12.78 -9.40
CA PRO A 226 2.02 -11.84 -8.32
C PRO A 226 2.15 -10.39 -8.79
N VAL A 227 1.68 -9.45 -7.98
CA VAL A 227 1.79 -8.01 -8.24
C VAL A 227 2.80 -7.35 -7.32
N ALA A 228 3.26 -6.15 -7.68
CA ALA A 228 4.05 -5.33 -6.77
C ALA A 228 3.26 -5.01 -5.50
N SER A 229 3.94 -5.00 -4.37
CA SER A 229 3.33 -4.70 -3.08
C SER A 229 2.81 -3.26 -3.01
N LEU A 230 1.74 -3.07 -2.24
CA LEU A 230 1.24 -1.76 -1.85
C LEU A 230 2.13 -1.19 -0.74
N ASN A 231 2.83 -0.08 -1.02
CA ASN A 231 3.79 0.50 -0.10
C ASN A 231 3.29 1.84 0.46
N TYR A 232 2.95 1.87 1.74
CA TYR A 232 2.70 3.09 2.49
C TYR A 232 3.99 3.60 3.11
N LEU A 233 4.25 4.89 2.91
CA LEU A 233 5.26 5.64 3.62
C LEU A 233 4.58 6.66 4.53
N LEU A 234 4.40 6.29 5.79
CA LEU A 234 3.77 7.12 6.79
C LEU A 234 4.83 7.99 7.45
N SER A 235 4.74 9.29 7.24
CA SER A 235 5.62 10.26 7.88
C SER A 235 4.82 11.30 8.63
N SER A 236 5.48 12.35 9.12
CA SER A 236 4.85 13.34 10.00
C SER A 236 4.09 12.63 11.14
N HIS A 237 4.73 11.62 11.73
CA HIS A 237 4.08 10.73 12.68
C HIS A 237 3.71 11.48 13.98
N VAL A 238 2.93 10.85 14.84
CA VAL A 238 2.36 11.39 16.10
C VAL A 238 3.32 12.26 16.93
N TRP A 239 4.61 11.92 16.96
CA TRP A 239 5.63 12.67 17.71
C TRP A 239 6.30 13.85 17.00
N GLN A 240 5.96 14.14 15.73
CA GLN A 240 6.59 15.15 14.87
C GLN A 240 5.53 16.02 14.17
N GLN A 241 4.55 16.49 14.93
CA GLN A 241 3.41 17.30 14.47
C GLN A 241 3.40 18.70 15.10
N ASP A 242 4.55 19.38 15.00
CA ASP A 242 4.88 20.63 15.72
C ASP A 242 3.87 21.77 15.47
N HIS A 243 3.31 21.86 14.26
CA HIS A 243 2.44 22.96 13.84
C HIS A 243 0.94 22.62 13.88
N ASN A 244 0.59 21.35 14.11
CA ASN A 244 -0.77 20.84 13.85
C ASN A 244 -1.51 20.37 15.11
N GLY A 245 -0.78 19.83 16.10
CA GLY A 245 -1.36 19.42 17.37
C GLY A 245 -2.20 18.13 17.31
N PHE A 246 -3.19 18.02 18.21
CA PHE A 246 -3.86 16.76 18.56
C PHE A 246 -4.63 16.09 17.41
N SER A 247 -5.20 16.86 16.47
CA SER A 247 -5.93 16.29 15.31
C SER A 247 -5.04 15.49 14.37
N HIS A 248 -3.71 15.62 14.49
CA HIS A 248 -2.72 14.91 13.68
C HIS A 248 -1.97 13.83 14.48
N GLN A 249 -2.53 13.41 15.62
CA GLN A 249 -1.88 12.49 16.56
C GLN A 249 -2.66 11.17 16.71
N ASP A 250 -2.64 10.35 15.65
CA ASP A 250 -3.23 9.00 15.67
C ASP A 250 -2.30 7.99 14.96
N PRO A 251 -1.54 7.17 15.70
CA PRO A 251 -0.73 6.08 15.14
C PRO A 251 -1.50 4.75 15.00
N GLY A 252 -2.82 4.75 15.22
CA GLY A 252 -3.66 3.55 15.33
C GLY A 252 -3.82 2.73 14.05
N PHE A 253 -3.31 3.21 12.91
CA PHE A 253 -3.37 2.46 11.64
C PHE A 253 -2.63 1.13 11.73
N ILE A 254 -1.54 1.07 12.52
CA ILE A 254 -0.83 -0.19 12.77
C ILE A 254 -1.78 -1.20 13.43
N ASP A 255 -2.50 -0.80 14.47
CA ASP A 255 -3.46 -1.66 15.17
C ASP A 255 -4.57 -2.12 14.22
N HIS A 256 -5.05 -1.23 13.35
CA HIS A 256 -6.03 -1.57 12.32
C HIS A 256 -5.49 -2.61 11.32
N ALA A 257 -4.24 -2.45 10.89
CA ALA A 257 -3.61 -3.27 9.87
C ALA A 257 -3.21 -4.67 10.38
N VAL A 258 -2.65 -4.78 11.59
CA VAL A 258 -2.19 -6.06 12.16
C VAL A 258 -3.33 -7.02 12.50
N ASN A 259 -4.58 -6.54 12.53
CA ASN A 259 -5.78 -7.38 12.60
C ASN A 259 -6.02 -8.24 11.34
N LYS A 260 -5.24 -8.06 10.26
CA LYS A 260 -5.33 -8.86 9.03
C LYS A 260 -4.32 -9.99 9.03
N LYS A 261 -4.40 -10.87 8.01
CA LYS A 261 -3.52 -12.04 7.92
C LYS A 261 -2.06 -11.61 7.80
N ALA A 262 -1.22 -12.10 8.71
CA ALA A 262 0.22 -11.84 8.74
C ALA A 262 0.94 -12.31 7.46
N GLU A 263 0.32 -13.13 6.61
CA GLU A 263 0.88 -13.49 5.31
C GLU A 263 0.91 -12.33 4.32
N VAL A 264 0.01 -11.34 4.47
CA VAL A 264 -0.16 -10.21 3.53
C VAL A 264 0.39 -8.90 4.10
N ILE A 265 0.29 -8.67 5.41
CA ILE A 265 0.65 -7.39 6.02
C ILE A 265 2.09 -7.41 6.56
N ARG A 266 2.85 -6.36 6.29
CA ARG A 266 4.17 -6.11 6.88
C ARG A 266 4.20 -4.70 7.46
N VAL A 267 4.66 -4.57 8.71
CA VAL A 267 4.82 -3.27 9.38
C VAL A 267 6.30 -3.08 9.69
N TYR A 268 6.85 -1.94 9.30
CA TYR A 268 8.25 -1.59 9.48
C TYR A 268 8.36 -0.28 10.23
N LEU A 269 9.15 -0.29 11.30
CA LEU A 269 9.41 0.86 12.15
C LEU A 269 10.92 1.14 12.16
N PRO A 270 11.50 1.62 11.05
CA PRO A 270 12.93 1.88 10.95
C PRO A 270 13.37 2.97 11.95
N PRO A 271 14.29 2.68 12.89
CA PRO A 271 14.74 3.65 13.89
C PRO A 271 15.72 4.70 13.35
N ASP A 272 16.28 4.53 12.16
CA ASP A 272 17.16 5.51 11.50
C ASP A 272 17.09 5.47 9.96
N ALA A 273 17.91 6.33 9.33
CA ALA A 273 18.00 6.46 7.87
C ALA A 273 18.52 5.19 7.18
N ASN A 274 19.47 4.47 7.79
CA ASN A 274 20.08 3.29 7.18
C ASN A 274 19.12 2.09 7.21
N THR A 275 18.38 1.93 8.31
CA THR A 275 17.32 0.91 8.41
C THR A 275 16.16 1.25 7.50
N LEU A 276 15.79 2.53 7.40
CA LEU A 276 14.74 2.98 6.48
C LEU A 276 15.10 2.63 5.03
N LEU A 277 16.32 2.95 4.61
CA LEU A 277 16.77 2.69 3.24
C LEU A 277 16.72 1.18 2.92
N SER A 278 17.19 0.33 3.85
CA SER A 278 17.15 -1.13 3.69
C SER A 278 15.72 -1.67 3.64
N VAL A 279 14.83 -1.15 4.48
CA VAL A 279 13.40 -1.50 4.47
C VAL A 279 12.74 -1.10 3.15
N MET A 280 13.01 0.10 2.64
CA MET A 280 12.38 0.59 1.41
C MET A 280 12.83 -0.21 0.19
N GLU A 281 14.12 -0.56 0.11
CA GLU A 281 14.65 -1.47 -0.91
C GLU A 281 13.92 -2.82 -0.88
N HIS A 282 13.79 -3.42 0.30
CA HIS A 282 13.04 -4.67 0.49
C HIS A 282 11.56 -4.55 0.11
N CYS A 283 10.88 -3.49 0.55
CA CYS A 283 9.46 -3.26 0.27
C CYS A 283 9.19 -3.19 -1.24
N LEU A 284 10.05 -2.47 -1.98
CA LEU A 284 9.91 -2.29 -3.42
C LEU A 284 10.29 -3.54 -4.24
N ALA A 285 11.10 -4.43 -3.67
CA ALA A 285 11.37 -5.75 -4.25
C ALA A 285 10.27 -6.78 -3.93
N SER A 286 9.45 -6.55 -2.89
CA SER A 286 8.44 -7.52 -2.45
C SER A 286 7.23 -7.64 -3.38
N ARG A 287 6.48 -8.74 -3.22
CA ARG A 287 5.27 -9.05 -4.02
C ARG A 287 4.12 -9.45 -3.12
N ASP A 288 2.91 -9.08 -3.52
CA ASP A 288 1.64 -9.41 -2.85
C ASP A 288 1.58 -9.07 -1.36
N TYR A 289 2.30 -8.02 -0.94
CA TYR A 289 2.22 -7.49 0.41
C TYR A 289 1.57 -6.12 0.45
N VAL A 290 1.10 -5.78 1.64
CA VAL A 290 0.88 -4.40 2.04
C VAL A 290 1.95 -4.04 3.06
N ASN A 291 2.88 -3.20 2.64
CA ASN A 291 4.00 -2.74 3.44
C ASN A 291 3.65 -1.38 4.05
N ILE A 292 3.71 -1.29 5.38
CA ILE A 292 3.49 -0.05 6.13
C ILE A 292 4.81 0.36 6.75
N VAL A 293 5.42 1.40 6.20
CA VAL A 293 6.69 1.94 6.69
C VAL A 293 6.43 3.24 7.43
N VAL A 294 6.67 3.28 8.74
CA VAL A 294 6.52 4.51 9.53
C VAL A 294 7.88 5.14 9.78
N SER A 295 8.08 6.37 9.35
CA SER A 295 9.38 7.05 9.47
C SER A 295 9.24 8.54 9.76
N GLY A 296 10.06 9.03 10.68
CA GLY A 296 10.14 10.46 10.97
C GLY A 296 10.71 11.27 9.80
N LYS A 297 10.36 12.56 9.76
CA LYS A 297 10.89 13.52 8.78
C LYS A 297 11.84 14.56 9.38
N GLN A 298 11.85 14.69 10.71
CA GLN A 298 12.75 15.61 11.41
C GLN A 298 14.16 15.01 11.55
N PRO A 299 15.20 15.84 11.69
CA PRO A 299 16.53 15.37 12.01
C PRO A 299 16.55 14.48 13.25
N SER A 300 17.03 13.24 13.08
CA SER A 300 17.12 12.25 14.14
C SER A 300 18.48 11.54 14.11
N PRO A 301 18.95 10.98 15.24
CA PRO A 301 20.21 10.25 15.27
C PRO A 301 20.19 9.05 14.31
N THR A 302 21.33 8.75 13.70
CA THR A 302 21.57 7.46 13.02
C THR A 302 22.34 6.54 13.96
N TRP A 303 21.85 5.31 14.13
CA TRP A 303 22.34 4.38 15.14
C TRP A 303 23.24 3.31 14.55
N LEU A 304 22.78 2.68 13.46
CA LEU A 304 23.45 1.55 12.85
C LEU A 304 24.28 1.99 11.65
N GLY A 305 25.48 1.42 11.51
CA GLY A 305 26.23 1.49 10.27
C GLY A 305 25.49 0.75 9.14
N PRO A 306 25.87 0.97 7.87
CA PRO A 306 25.16 0.39 6.73
C PRO A 306 25.02 -1.14 6.78
N ALA A 307 26.10 -1.85 7.09
CA ALA A 307 26.11 -3.32 7.17
C ALA A 307 25.24 -3.84 8.33
N ASP A 308 25.35 -3.21 9.51
CA ASP A 308 24.57 -3.60 10.69
C ASP A 308 23.08 -3.34 10.48
N ALA A 309 22.72 -2.23 9.82
CA ALA A 309 21.35 -1.89 9.49
C ALA A 309 20.74 -2.92 8.53
N ALA A 310 21.44 -3.28 7.46
CA ALA A 310 20.99 -4.28 6.51
C ALA A 310 20.78 -5.65 7.19
N HIS A 311 21.73 -6.10 8.02
CA HIS A 311 21.61 -7.35 8.76
C HIS A 311 20.46 -7.32 9.79
N HIS A 312 20.28 -6.20 10.50
CA HIS A 312 19.18 -5.99 11.42
C HIS A 312 17.81 -6.09 10.71
N CYS A 313 17.66 -5.40 9.57
CA CYS A 313 16.44 -5.42 8.77
C CYS A 313 16.15 -6.82 8.19
N GLN A 314 17.16 -7.55 7.72
CA GLN A 314 16.99 -8.92 7.23
C GLN A 314 16.42 -9.86 8.29
N ARG A 315 16.82 -9.68 9.56
CA ARG A 315 16.33 -10.47 10.69
C ARG A 315 14.97 -10.02 11.21
N GLY A 316 14.56 -8.79 10.92
CA GLY A 316 13.34 -8.15 11.44
C GLY A 316 13.46 -7.65 12.89
N LEU A 317 14.37 -8.20 13.69
CA LEU A 317 14.76 -7.71 15.01
C LEU A 317 16.21 -8.12 15.34
N GLY A 318 16.86 -7.37 16.20
CA GLY A 318 18.23 -7.66 16.62
C GLY A 318 18.62 -6.95 17.91
N ILE A 319 19.55 -7.54 18.64
CA ILE A 319 20.12 -6.98 19.87
C ILE A 319 21.19 -5.96 19.47
N TRP A 320 21.14 -4.77 20.05
CA TRP A 320 22.16 -3.74 19.87
C TRP A 320 23.15 -3.82 21.02
N GLU A 321 24.25 -4.56 20.83
CA GLU A 321 25.25 -4.81 21.88
C GLU A 321 25.82 -3.51 22.47
N PHE A 322 26.00 -2.48 21.63
CA PHE A 322 26.49 -1.17 22.09
C PHE A 322 25.52 -0.47 23.06
N ALA A 323 24.24 -0.83 23.05
CA ALA A 323 23.19 -0.32 23.92
C ALA A 323 22.92 -1.23 25.14
N GLY A 324 23.48 -2.44 25.14
CA GLY A 324 23.35 -3.42 26.22
C GLY A 324 24.46 -3.32 27.28
N SER A 325 24.28 -4.06 28.36
CA SER A 325 25.30 -4.31 29.39
C SER A 325 25.40 -5.81 29.73
N GLU A 326 24.95 -6.66 28.82
CA GLU A 326 24.93 -8.11 29.01
C GLU A 326 26.35 -8.68 29.08
N VAL A 327 26.52 -9.68 29.94
CA VAL A 327 27.75 -10.47 30.06
C VAL A 327 27.45 -11.87 29.52
N PRO A 328 28.25 -12.40 28.58
CA PRO A 328 28.01 -13.74 28.03
C PRO A 328 27.96 -14.80 29.14
N GLY A 329 26.86 -15.57 29.17
CA GLY A 329 26.64 -16.64 30.16
C GLY A 329 25.83 -16.23 31.40
N GLU A 330 25.50 -14.95 31.55
CA GLU A 330 24.61 -14.47 32.62
C GLU A 330 23.20 -14.19 32.07
N GLU A 331 22.17 -14.48 32.87
CA GLU A 331 20.80 -14.12 32.51
C GLU A 331 20.56 -12.61 32.69
N PRO A 332 19.94 -11.93 31.72
CA PRO A 332 19.65 -10.51 31.84
C PRO A 332 18.55 -10.26 32.89
N MET A 333 18.76 -9.29 33.77
CA MET A 333 17.75 -8.90 34.77
C MET A 333 16.47 -8.30 34.15
N TRP A 334 16.60 -7.65 33.00
CA TRP A 334 15.49 -7.07 32.22
C TRP A 334 15.93 -6.85 30.78
N SER A 335 14.98 -6.92 29.84
CA SER A 335 15.17 -6.58 28.44
C SER A 335 14.37 -5.32 28.08
N LEU A 336 14.90 -4.49 27.17
CA LEU A 336 14.22 -3.27 26.71
C LEU A 336 13.98 -3.33 25.20
N PRO A 337 12.80 -3.80 24.76
CA PRO A 337 12.40 -3.72 23.36
C PRO A 337 12.06 -2.28 22.99
N VAL A 338 12.56 -1.80 21.84
CA VAL A 338 12.28 -0.45 21.34
C VAL A 338 11.86 -0.53 19.86
N PRO A 339 10.54 -0.50 19.58
CA PRO A 339 10.08 -0.40 18.20
C PRO A 339 10.12 1.05 17.71
N GLY A 340 10.78 1.29 16.57
CA GLY A 340 10.69 2.56 15.85
C GLY A 340 11.45 3.76 16.41
N MET A 341 11.24 4.91 15.75
CA MET A 341 11.77 6.20 16.17
C MET A 341 10.96 6.78 17.32
N CYS A 342 11.45 6.65 18.55
CA CYS A 342 10.98 7.50 19.64
C CYS A 342 11.90 8.73 19.74
N PRO A 343 11.40 9.97 19.54
CA PRO A 343 12.23 11.17 19.65
C PRO A 343 12.81 11.42 21.05
N ARG A 344 12.35 10.66 22.06
CA ARG A 344 12.92 10.67 23.42
C ARG A 344 13.95 9.58 23.67
N TRP A 345 14.49 8.92 22.64
CA TRP A 345 15.72 8.15 22.81
C TRP A 345 16.93 9.09 22.87
N LYS A 346 17.02 9.87 23.97
CA LYS A 346 18.33 10.10 24.54
C LYS A 346 18.77 8.72 25.02
N PRO A 347 19.98 8.22 24.70
CA PRO A 347 20.50 7.09 25.46
C PRO A 347 20.33 7.49 26.91
N TRP A 348 19.47 6.79 27.65
CA TRP A 348 19.29 7.03 29.06
C TRP A 348 20.71 7.10 29.61
N PRO A 349 21.12 8.15 30.33
CA PRO A 349 22.44 8.20 30.93
C PRO A 349 22.46 7.19 32.09
N ARG A 350 22.26 5.90 31.80
CA ARG A 350 22.22 4.79 32.74
C ARG A 350 23.61 4.20 32.92
N ARG A 351 24.58 4.48 32.02
CA ARG A 351 26.00 4.33 32.39
C ARG A 351 26.40 5.28 33.54
N SER A 352 25.70 6.39 33.78
CA SER A 352 25.99 7.28 34.93
C SER A 352 25.02 7.15 36.11
N CYS A 353 23.72 6.91 35.90
CA CYS A 353 22.76 6.91 37.01
C CYS A 353 22.59 5.55 37.73
N SER A 354 22.66 4.38 37.07
CA SER A 354 22.51 3.11 37.81
C SER A 354 23.82 2.62 38.43
N LYS A 355 24.98 2.97 37.85
CA LYS A 355 26.30 2.66 38.44
C LYS A 355 26.66 3.51 39.65
N ARG A 356 25.97 4.63 39.92
CA ARG A 356 26.24 5.51 41.08
C ARG A 356 25.27 5.32 42.26
N ALA A 357 24.26 4.47 42.14
CA ALA A 357 23.17 4.38 43.12
C ALA A 357 23.01 3.00 43.77
N LEU A 358 24.04 2.15 43.73
CA LEU A 358 24.12 0.96 44.57
C LEU A 358 25.29 1.13 45.55
N PRO A 359 25.04 1.38 46.84
CA PRO A 359 26.01 1.06 47.88
C PRO A 359 26.22 -0.46 47.87
N GLY A 360 27.46 -0.89 48.11
CA GLY A 360 27.80 -2.31 48.27
C GLY A 360 27.18 -2.95 49.50
#